data_AF-A0A246IUB0-F1
#
_entry.id   AF-A0A246IUB0-F1
#
_cell.length_a   1.000
_cell.length_b   1.000
_cell.length_c   1.000
_cell.angle_alpha   90.00
_cell.angle_beta   90.00
_cell.angle_gamma   90.00
#
_symmetry.space_group_name_H-M   'P 1'
#
loop_
_entity.id
_entity.type
_entity.pdbx_description
1 polymer ?
#
loop_
_entity_poly.entity_id
_entity_poly.type
_entity_poly.pdbx_seq_one_letter_code
_entity_poly.pdbx_strand_id
1 'polypeptide(L)'
;MGAMNAPLSIDTSGTDREVASWIWHHLVPPQGQAATIQGELLRAVEKLRWEAQENGNANWDEGFLILLAFLEDRLGGQAGVGDADRQTIQEDIHRLRNFSPLSALDDGLGDEFSEGFDGDIDAELDDDRLPYVDDDLYDRLEHFVVAFARANPVALPHVANPRLLR
;
A
#
# COMPACT_ATOMS: atom_id res chain seq x y z
N MET A 1 32.82 23.23 5.97
CA MET A 1 31.78 23.26 7.02
C MET A 1 30.44 23.13 6.33
N GLY A 2 29.95 21.89 6.17
CA GLY A 2 28.62 21.65 5.58
C GLY A 2 27.57 22.00 6.62
N ALA A 3 26.62 22.85 6.27
CA ALA A 3 25.46 23.10 7.12
C ALA A 3 24.77 21.75 7.37
N MET A 4 24.73 21.32 8.64
CA MET A 4 23.82 20.25 9.03
C MET A 4 22.42 20.84 8.87
N ASN A 5 21.76 20.52 7.75
CA ASN A 5 20.36 20.90 7.55
C ASN A 5 19.57 20.38 8.74
N ALA A 6 18.85 21.27 9.42
CA ALA A 6 17.99 20.86 10.52
C ALA A 6 17.01 19.78 10.02
N PRO A 7 16.64 18.81 10.89
CA PRO A 7 15.65 17.80 10.53
C PRO A 7 14.36 18.48 10.07
N LEU A 8 13.81 18.06 8.92
CA LEU A 8 12.57 18.62 8.38
C LEU A 8 11.41 18.25 9.30
N SER A 9 10.70 19.27 9.81
CA SER A 9 9.47 19.09 10.57
C SER A 9 8.30 18.88 9.62
N ILE A 10 7.44 17.91 9.93
CA ILE A 10 6.20 17.62 9.22
C ILE A 10 5.11 18.51 9.79
N ASP A 11 4.33 19.16 8.92
CA ASP A 11 3.09 19.80 9.36
C ASP A 11 2.03 18.72 9.57
N THR A 12 1.83 18.34 10.83
CA THR A 12 0.84 17.33 11.22
C THR A 12 -0.47 17.95 11.71
N SER A 13 -0.67 19.25 11.48
CA SER A 13 -1.91 19.95 11.83
C SER A 13 -3.02 19.64 10.80
N GLY A 14 -4.26 19.73 11.23
CA GLY A 14 -5.42 19.50 10.37
C GLY A 14 -5.82 18.02 10.24
N THR A 15 -6.63 17.78 9.21
CA THR A 15 -7.20 16.48 8.86
C THR A 15 -6.15 15.53 8.28
N ASP A 16 -6.46 14.23 8.26
CA ASP A 16 -5.54 13.23 7.71
C ASP A 16 -5.20 13.51 6.25
N ARG A 17 -6.20 13.88 5.46
CA ARG A 17 -6.02 14.31 4.07
C ARG A 17 -5.06 15.48 3.91
N GLU A 18 -5.13 16.48 4.81
CA GLU A 18 -4.23 17.64 4.75
C GLU A 18 -2.79 17.24 5.10
N VAL A 19 -2.60 16.38 6.09
CA VAL A 19 -1.29 15.87 6.49
C VAL A 19 -0.70 14.96 5.40
N ALA A 20 -1.49 14.02 4.85
CA ALA A 20 -1.08 13.17 3.75
C ALA A 20 -0.72 14.00 2.51
N SER A 21 -1.53 15.00 2.16
CA SER A 21 -1.21 15.95 1.10
C SER A 21 0.10 16.68 1.37
N TRP A 22 0.35 17.13 2.61
CA TRP A 22 1.62 17.76 2.95
C TRP A 22 2.80 16.81 2.74
N ILE A 23 2.70 15.56 3.23
CA ILE A 23 3.73 14.53 3.06
C ILE A 23 3.98 14.27 1.56
N TRP A 24 2.93 14.14 0.76
CA TRP A 24 3.02 13.92 -0.68
C TRP A 24 3.86 15.01 -1.36
N HIS A 25 3.50 16.28 -1.14
CA HIS A 25 4.13 17.39 -1.85
C HIS A 25 5.57 17.71 -1.38
N HIS A 26 5.95 17.30 -0.17
CA HIS A 26 7.24 17.68 0.43
C HIS A 26 8.22 16.51 0.60
N LEU A 27 7.73 15.29 0.78
CA LEU A 27 8.54 14.13 1.15
C LEU A 27 8.56 13.02 0.10
N VAL A 28 7.58 12.97 -0.80
CA VAL A 28 7.52 11.99 -1.88
C VAL A 28 8.20 12.57 -3.13
N PRO A 29 9.27 11.94 -3.65
CA PRO A 29 9.91 12.40 -4.87
C PRO A 29 9.03 12.06 -6.08
N PRO A 30 9.15 12.81 -7.19
CA PRO A 30 8.41 12.49 -8.42
C PRO A 30 8.79 11.14 -9.01
N GLN A 31 9.99 10.61 -8.71
CA GLN A 31 10.48 9.31 -9.17
C GLN A 31 11.38 8.67 -8.11
N GLY A 32 11.34 7.35 -8.02
CA GLY A 32 12.17 6.56 -7.11
C GLY A 32 11.65 6.54 -5.66
N GLN A 33 12.47 6.00 -4.77
CA GLN A 33 12.15 5.87 -3.34
C GLN A 33 12.34 7.20 -2.62
N ALA A 34 11.48 7.48 -1.64
CA ALA A 34 11.59 8.67 -0.82
C ALA A 34 12.82 8.61 0.10
N ALA A 35 13.39 9.77 0.40
CA ALA A 35 14.52 9.88 1.32
C ALA A 35 14.10 9.79 2.80
N THR A 36 12.79 9.78 3.08
CA THR A 36 12.23 9.77 4.43
C THR A 36 11.24 8.61 4.61
N ILE A 37 11.12 8.09 5.83
CA ILE A 37 10.22 6.97 6.13
C ILE A 37 8.77 7.38 5.86
N GLN A 38 8.35 8.56 6.34
CA GLN A 38 7.00 9.07 6.15
C GLN A 38 6.65 9.24 4.67
N GLY A 39 7.58 9.77 3.87
CA GLY A 39 7.40 9.85 2.42
C GLY A 39 7.32 8.47 1.77
N GLU A 40 8.18 7.52 2.17
CA GLU A 40 8.17 6.18 1.56
C GLU A 40 6.92 5.40 1.92
N LEU A 41 6.38 5.57 3.13
CA LEU A 41 5.13 4.97 3.56
C LEU A 41 3.96 5.46 2.69
N LEU A 42 3.81 6.77 2.52
CA LEU A 42 2.75 7.31 1.67
C LEU A 42 2.93 6.89 0.20
N ARG A 43 4.17 6.93 -0.30
CA ARG A 43 4.49 6.46 -1.65
C ARG A 43 4.14 4.99 -1.85
N ALA A 44 4.34 4.14 -0.84
CA ALA A 44 4.01 2.73 -0.89
C ALA A 44 2.49 2.51 -0.99
N VAL A 45 1.70 3.19 -0.14
CA VAL A 45 0.23 3.14 -0.18
C VAL A 45 -0.29 3.57 -1.55
N GLU A 46 0.16 4.72 -2.06
CA GLU A 46 -0.31 5.24 -3.35
C GLU A 46 0.13 4.39 -4.55
N LYS A 47 1.33 3.79 -4.49
CA LYS A 47 1.78 2.88 -5.56
C LYS A 47 0.95 1.58 -5.57
N LEU A 48 0.57 1.05 -4.40
CA LEU A 48 -0.33 -0.10 -4.29
C LEU A 48 -1.74 0.26 -4.77
N ARG A 49 -2.28 1.40 -4.33
CA ARG A 49 -3.61 1.91 -4.72
C ARG A 49 -3.72 2.02 -6.24
N TRP A 50 -2.76 2.72 -6.86
CA TRP A 50 -2.71 2.90 -8.31
C TRP A 50 -2.63 1.56 -9.05
N GLU A 51 -1.76 0.64 -8.60
CA GLU A 51 -1.60 -0.65 -9.27
C GLU A 51 -2.89 -1.48 -9.24
N ALA A 52 -3.60 -1.50 -8.12
CA ALA A 52 -4.86 -2.22 -8.04
C ALA A 52 -5.96 -1.55 -8.87
N GLN A 53 -6.14 -0.23 -8.72
CA GLN A 53 -7.28 0.49 -9.30
C GLN A 53 -7.15 0.72 -10.81
N GLU A 54 -5.95 1.02 -11.28
CA GLU A 54 -5.72 1.39 -12.69
C GLU A 54 -5.20 0.22 -13.52
N ASN A 55 -4.43 -0.70 -12.91
CA ASN A 55 -3.83 -1.83 -13.61
C ASN A 55 -4.45 -3.18 -13.23
N GLY A 56 -5.36 -3.25 -12.25
CA GLY A 56 -5.92 -4.52 -11.78
C GLY A 56 -4.85 -5.49 -11.26
N ASN A 57 -3.76 -4.96 -10.70
CA ASN A 57 -2.56 -5.73 -10.31
C ASN A 57 -1.89 -6.51 -11.46
N ALA A 58 -2.08 -6.12 -12.72
CA ALA A 58 -1.46 -6.78 -13.86
C ALA A 58 0.08 -6.68 -13.88
N ASN A 59 0.66 -5.65 -13.26
CA ASN A 59 2.11 -5.46 -13.14
C ASN A 59 2.65 -5.87 -11.77
N TRP A 60 1.88 -6.63 -10.98
CA TRP A 60 2.29 -7.06 -9.66
C TRP A 60 3.56 -7.92 -9.69
N ASP A 61 4.54 -7.57 -8.87
CA ASP A 61 5.85 -8.20 -8.80
C ASP A 61 6.37 -8.27 -7.34
N GLU A 62 7.62 -8.74 -7.18
CA GLU A 62 8.28 -8.80 -5.87
C GLU A 62 8.43 -7.41 -5.21
N GLY A 63 8.46 -6.34 -6.01
CA GLY A 63 8.54 -4.97 -5.52
C GLY A 63 7.33 -4.59 -4.66
N PHE A 64 6.12 -4.95 -5.08
CA PHE A 64 4.92 -4.70 -4.28
C PHE A 64 4.90 -5.50 -2.97
N LEU A 65 5.44 -6.73 -2.97
CA LEU A 65 5.61 -7.51 -1.74
C LEU A 65 6.59 -6.83 -0.76
N ILE A 66 7.65 -6.21 -1.27
CA ILE A 66 8.59 -5.44 -0.46
C ILE A 66 7.91 -4.19 0.13
N LEU A 67 7.05 -3.50 -0.64
CA LEU A 67 6.28 -2.35 -0.15
C LEU A 67 5.29 -2.75 0.95
N LEU A 68 4.56 -3.84 0.77
CA LEU A 68 3.66 -4.37 1.81
C LEU A 68 4.42 -4.74 3.09
N ALA A 69 5.55 -5.43 2.97
CA ALA A 69 6.38 -5.77 4.12
C ALA A 69 6.94 -4.51 4.83
N PHE A 70 7.28 -3.48 4.07
CA PHE A 70 7.72 -2.19 4.62
C PHE A 70 6.59 -1.48 5.40
N LEU A 71 5.37 -1.48 4.87
CA LEU A 71 4.20 -0.94 5.56
C LEU A 71 3.92 -1.71 6.86
N GLU A 72 3.93 -3.05 6.80
CA GLU A 72 3.67 -3.92 7.96
C GLU A 72 4.69 -3.67 9.08
N ASP A 73 5.99 -3.66 8.75
CA ASP A 73 7.08 -3.46 9.70
C ASP A 73 7.00 -2.08 10.37
N ARG A 74 6.81 -1.02 9.57
CA ARG A 74 6.89 0.35 10.05
C ARG A 74 5.63 0.81 10.77
N LEU A 75 4.46 0.51 10.22
CA LEU A 75 3.18 0.89 10.82
C LEU A 75 2.87 -0.02 12.01
N GLY A 76 3.02 -1.33 11.84
CA GLY A 76 2.86 -2.27 12.94
C GLY A 76 3.90 -2.03 14.03
N GLY A 77 5.19 -2.00 13.70
CA GLY A 77 6.27 -1.90 14.69
C GLY A 77 6.35 -0.58 15.46
N GLN A 78 5.54 0.42 15.10
CA GLN A 78 5.59 1.74 15.72
C GLN A 78 5.17 1.71 17.20
N ALA A 79 5.96 2.37 18.04
CA ALA A 79 5.65 2.49 19.46
C ALA A 79 4.34 3.26 19.67
N GLY A 80 3.45 2.72 20.50
CA GLY A 80 2.14 3.31 20.79
C GLY A 80 1.02 2.85 19.86
N VAL A 81 1.30 2.05 18.83
CA VAL A 81 0.25 1.37 18.04
C VAL A 81 -0.32 0.23 18.88
N GLY A 82 -1.62 0.31 19.17
CA GLY A 82 -2.34 -0.67 19.96
C GLY A 82 -2.51 -2.01 19.23
N ASP A 83 -2.87 -3.05 19.98
CA ASP A 83 -3.04 -4.40 19.41
C ASP A 83 -4.14 -4.45 18.35
N ALA A 84 -5.23 -3.69 18.54
CA ALA A 84 -6.32 -3.61 17.57
C ALA A 84 -5.87 -2.97 16.24
N ASP A 85 -5.20 -1.82 16.30
CA ASP A 85 -4.67 -1.14 15.11
C ASP A 85 -3.66 -2.01 14.37
N ARG A 86 -2.77 -2.68 15.13
CA ARG A 86 -1.80 -3.63 14.59
C ARG A 86 -2.49 -4.78 13.87
N GLN A 87 -3.54 -5.33 14.45
CA GLN A 87 -4.33 -6.39 13.83
C GLN A 87 -4.99 -5.89 12.53
N THR A 88 -5.60 -4.70 12.54
CA THR A 88 -6.18 -4.10 11.33
C THR A 88 -5.15 -3.92 10.22
N ILE A 89 -3.95 -3.39 10.53
CA ILE A 89 -2.86 -3.26 9.56
C ILE A 89 -2.50 -4.61 8.95
N GLN A 90 -2.41 -5.67 9.78
CA GLN A 90 -2.06 -7.01 9.32
C GLN A 90 -3.15 -7.62 8.43
N GLU A 91 -4.41 -7.43 8.79
CA GLU A 91 -5.56 -7.92 8.01
C GLU A 91 -5.65 -7.20 6.65
N ASP A 92 -5.45 -5.88 6.63
CA ASP A 92 -5.47 -5.08 5.40
C ASP A 92 -4.32 -5.49 4.47
N ILE A 93 -3.10 -5.60 5.00
CA ILE A 93 -1.93 -6.06 4.25
C ILE A 93 -2.12 -7.49 3.76
N HIS A 94 -2.72 -8.36 4.58
CA HIS A 94 -3.04 -9.73 4.17
C HIS A 94 -4.03 -9.74 3.01
N ARG A 95 -5.08 -8.90 3.02
CA ARG A 95 -6.04 -8.83 1.92
C ARG A 95 -5.43 -8.29 0.64
N LEU A 96 -4.60 -7.25 0.73
CA LEU A 96 -3.89 -6.68 -0.42
C LEU A 96 -2.88 -7.67 -1.03
N ARG A 97 -2.26 -8.50 -0.20
CA ARG A 97 -1.26 -9.48 -0.62
C ARG A 97 -1.87 -10.71 -1.29
N ASN A 98 -3.01 -11.18 -0.79
CA ASN A 98 -3.56 -12.47 -1.16
C ASN A 98 -4.73 -12.29 -2.13
N PHE A 99 -4.39 -12.27 -3.42
CA PHE A 99 -5.35 -12.29 -4.52
C PHE A 99 -4.90 -13.32 -5.57
N SER A 100 -5.84 -13.77 -6.37
CA SER A 100 -5.62 -14.53 -7.59
C SER A 100 -5.52 -13.55 -8.76
N PRO A 101 -4.41 -13.53 -9.52
CA PRO A 101 -4.35 -12.76 -10.75
C PRO A 101 -5.47 -13.19 -11.69
N LEU A 102 -6.04 -12.27 -12.46
CA LEU A 102 -7.08 -12.59 -13.44
C LEU A 102 -6.64 -13.69 -14.43
N SER A 103 -5.35 -13.76 -14.75
CA SER A 103 -4.77 -14.82 -15.58
C SER A 103 -4.83 -16.22 -14.96
N ALA A 104 -4.89 -16.34 -13.63
CA ALA A 104 -4.98 -17.62 -12.93
C ALA A 104 -6.42 -18.13 -12.80
N LEU A 105 -7.42 -17.31 -13.16
CA LEU A 105 -8.84 -17.71 -13.13
C LEU A 105 -9.28 -18.48 -14.39
N ASP A 106 -8.48 -18.44 -15.47
CA ASP A 106 -8.76 -19.13 -16.74
C ASP A 106 -8.44 -20.65 -16.65
N ASP A 107 -7.39 -21.03 -15.92
CA ASP A 107 -6.95 -22.42 -15.76
C ASP A 107 -7.93 -23.31 -14.96
N GLY A 108 -8.97 -22.73 -14.34
CA GLY A 108 -10.00 -23.45 -13.58
C GLY A 108 -11.32 -23.68 -14.34
N LEU A 109 -11.48 -23.09 -15.53
CA LEU A 109 -12.70 -23.20 -16.35
C LEU A 109 -12.51 -24.04 -17.62
N GLY A 110 -11.30 -24.60 -17.81
CA GLY A 110 -10.95 -25.46 -18.94
C GLY A 110 -11.45 -26.90 -18.79
N ASP A 111 -12.21 -27.36 -19.79
CA ASP A 111 -12.66 -28.71 -20.11
C ASP A 111 -14.01 -29.22 -19.54
N GLU A 112 -14.53 -28.73 -18.41
CA GLU A 112 -15.83 -29.24 -17.89
C GLU A 112 -17.08 -28.50 -18.43
N PHE A 113 -16.89 -27.34 -19.09
CA PHE A 113 -18.00 -26.48 -19.57
C PHE A 113 -18.14 -26.41 -21.09
N SER A 114 -17.39 -27.19 -21.87
CA SER A 114 -17.36 -27.04 -23.34
C SER A 114 -18.39 -27.89 -24.12
N GLU A 115 -19.34 -28.59 -23.49
CA GLU A 115 -20.47 -29.20 -24.21
C GLU A 115 -21.82 -28.81 -23.60
N GLY A 116 -22.43 -27.74 -24.15
CA GLY A 116 -23.88 -27.53 -24.08
C GLY A 116 -24.43 -26.69 -22.93
N PHE A 117 -23.72 -25.65 -22.47
CA PHE A 117 -24.24 -24.76 -21.44
C PHE A 117 -24.90 -23.50 -22.03
N ASP A 118 -26.23 -23.53 -22.15
CA ASP A 118 -27.10 -22.36 -22.47
C ASP A 118 -27.44 -21.53 -21.21
N GLY A 119 -26.64 -21.64 -20.15
CA GLY A 119 -26.89 -20.98 -18.85
C GLY A 119 -26.07 -19.70 -18.70
N ASP A 120 -26.74 -18.64 -18.28
CA ASP A 120 -26.12 -17.38 -17.83
C ASP A 120 -24.91 -17.68 -16.93
N ILE A 121 -23.73 -17.21 -17.35
CA ILE A 121 -22.49 -17.36 -16.59
C ILE A 121 -22.54 -16.33 -15.45
N ASP A 122 -23.35 -16.62 -14.44
CA ASP A 122 -23.23 -16.03 -13.11
C ASP A 122 -22.17 -16.81 -12.32
N ALA A 123 -20.98 -17.01 -12.92
CA ALA A 123 -19.81 -17.46 -12.18
C ALA A 123 -19.41 -16.29 -11.28
N GLU A 124 -20.05 -16.22 -10.11
CA GLU A 124 -19.72 -15.39 -8.98
C GLU A 124 -18.27 -15.74 -8.61
N LEU A 125 -17.32 -15.11 -9.28
CA LEU A 125 -15.91 -15.14 -8.90
C LEU A 125 -15.92 -14.67 -7.45
N ASP A 126 -15.53 -15.54 -6.51
CA ASP A 126 -15.37 -15.19 -5.10
C ASP A 126 -14.58 -13.87 -5.06
N ASP A 127 -15.25 -12.75 -4.76
CA ASP A 127 -14.72 -11.38 -4.81
C ASP A 127 -13.43 -11.25 -3.97
N ASP A 128 -13.37 -12.03 -2.88
CA ASP A 128 -12.22 -12.16 -1.99
C ASP A 128 -10.95 -12.68 -2.68
N ARG A 129 -11.05 -13.27 -3.87
CA ARG A 129 -9.89 -13.73 -4.67
C ARG A 129 -9.46 -12.72 -5.73
N LEU A 130 -10.20 -11.65 -5.98
CA LEU A 130 -9.78 -10.61 -6.93
C LEU A 130 -8.83 -9.59 -6.28
N PRO A 131 -8.00 -8.88 -7.08
CA PRO A 131 -7.32 -7.67 -6.62
C PRO A 131 -8.28 -6.74 -5.88
N TYR A 132 -7.88 -6.25 -4.71
CA TYR A 132 -8.72 -5.36 -3.92
C TYR A 132 -8.62 -3.93 -4.45
N VAL A 133 -9.72 -3.39 -4.97
CA VAL A 133 -9.75 -2.09 -5.68
C VAL A 133 -10.44 -0.97 -4.91
N ASP A 134 -11.25 -1.30 -3.90
CA ASP A 134 -11.96 -0.29 -3.12
C ASP A 134 -10.99 0.55 -2.28
N ASP A 135 -11.36 1.81 -2.05
CA ASP A 135 -10.49 2.79 -1.39
C ASP A 135 -10.28 2.54 0.12
N ASP A 136 -11.16 1.79 0.78
CA ASP A 136 -11.24 1.72 2.24
C ASP A 136 -9.98 1.13 2.91
N LEU A 137 -9.32 0.12 2.33
CA LEU A 137 -8.06 -0.42 2.85
C LEU A 137 -6.94 0.61 2.70
N TYR A 138 -6.89 1.28 1.54
CA TYR A 138 -5.85 2.26 1.25
C TYR A 138 -6.03 3.52 2.11
N ASP A 139 -7.26 3.96 2.34
CA ASP A 139 -7.59 5.08 3.22
C ASP A 139 -7.26 4.76 4.68
N ARG A 140 -7.49 3.52 5.13
CA ARG A 140 -7.04 3.08 6.46
C ARG A 140 -5.52 3.03 6.58
N LEU A 141 -4.82 2.52 5.57
CA LEU A 141 -3.35 2.54 5.57
C LEU A 141 -2.83 3.98 5.56
N GLU A 142 -3.40 4.90 4.77
CA GLU A 142 -3.07 6.33 4.80
C GLU A 142 -3.30 6.92 6.19
N HIS A 143 -4.43 6.61 6.85
CA HIS A 143 -4.70 7.01 8.23
C HIS A 143 -3.56 6.57 9.17
N PHE A 144 -3.09 5.32 9.05
CA PHE A 144 -1.95 4.84 9.85
C PHE A 144 -0.63 5.52 9.49
N VAL A 145 -0.41 5.90 8.22
CA VAL A 145 0.75 6.74 7.83
C VAL A 145 0.68 8.10 8.50
N VAL A 146 -0.49 8.73 8.54
CA VAL A 146 -0.69 10.01 9.22
C VAL A 146 -0.49 9.87 10.74
N ALA A 147 -1.01 8.81 11.35
CA ALA A 147 -0.78 8.51 12.77
C ALA A 147 0.72 8.33 13.07
N PHE A 148 1.44 7.62 12.19
CA PHE A 148 2.89 7.49 12.28
C PHE A 148 3.60 8.84 12.17
N ALA A 149 3.17 9.72 11.26
CA ALA A 149 3.73 11.05 11.10
C ALA A 149 3.45 11.95 12.32
N ARG A 150 2.26 11.86 12.93
CA ARG A 150 1.92 12.57 14.18
C ARG A 150 2.76 12.10 15.36
N ALA A 151 3.05 10.80 15.45
CA ALA A 151 3.92 10.24 16.47
C ALA A 151 5.41 10.58 16.23
N ASN A 152 5.79 10.81 14.96
CA ASN A 152 7.14 11.19 14.54
C ASN A 152 7.10 12.47 13.69
N PRO A 153 6.85 13.64 14.30
CA PRO A 153 6.66 14.90 13.56
C PRO A 153 7.95 15.43 12.93
N VAL A 154 9.08 14.75 13.15
CA VAL A 154 10.36 15.01 12.48
C VAL A 154 10.59 13.91 11.45
N ALA A 155 10.85 14.29 10.20
CA ALA A 155 11.08 13.36 9.11
C ALA A 155 12.27 12.42 9.42
N LEU A 156 12.01 11.12 9.39
CA LEU A 156 13.00 10.09 9.70
C LEU A 156 13.73 9.67 8.43
N PRO A 157 15.06 9.49 8.46
CA PRO A 157 15.81 9.07 7.27
C PRO A 157 15.40 7.67 6.83
N HIS A 158 15.19 7.48 5.52
CA HIS A 158 14.93 6.19 4.89
C HIS A 158 16.17 5.72 4.11
N VAL A 159 16.52 4.45 4.30
CA VAL A 159 17.57 3.79 3.52
C VAL A 159 16.91 3.06 2.37
N ALA A 160 17.14 3.52 1.15
CA ALA A 160 16.55 2.93 -0.05
C ALA A 160 16.87 1.44 -0.17
N ASN A 161 15.86 0.64 -0.46
CA ASN A 161 16.00 -0.79 -0.69
C ASN A 161 16.47 -1.03 -2.14
N PRO A 162 17.67 -1.61 -2.37
CA PRO A 162 18.19 -1.82 -3.72
C PRO A 162 17.38 -2.84 -4.55
N ARG A 163 16.50 -3.62 -3.90
CA ARG A 163 15.60 -4.57 -4.59
C ARG A 163 14.32 -3.92 -5.12
N LEU A 164 13.99 -2.71 -4.66
CA LEU A 164 12.91 -1.91 -5.24
C LEU A 164 13.45 -1.18 -6.47
N LEU A 165 13.15 -1.74 -7.64
CA LEU A 165 13.40 -1.08 -8.92
C LEU A 165 12.50 0.17 -9.05
N ARG A 166 12.98 1.16 -9.81
CA ARG A 166 12.35 2.49 -9.92
C ARG A 166 10.93 2.41 -10.46
#